data_AF-A0A010T025-F1
#
_entry.id   AF-A0A010T025-F1
#
_cell.length_a   1.000
_cell.length_b   1.000
_cell.length_c   1.000
_cell.angle_alpha   90.00
_cell.angle_beta   90.00
_cell.angle_gamma   90.00
#
_symmetry.space_group_name_H-M   'P 1'
#
loop_
_entity.id
_entity.type
_entity.pdbx_description
1 polymer ?
#
loop_
_entity_poly.entity_id
_entity_poly.type
_entity_poly.pdbx_seq_one_letter_code
_entity_poly.pdbx_strand_id
1 'polypeptide(L)' 'MMLSGCEYTERELLESVMRNMRGKRRGGYMNQRWILFMDIFGVGSGVAYALCREFGLDPDEELKP' A
#
# COMPACT_ATOMS: atom_id res chain seq x y z
N MET A 1 -1.07 9.14 17.54
CA MET A 1 -2.43 9.56 17.16
C MET A 1 -3.45 8.66 17.83
N MET A 2 -4.59 9.19 18.28
CA MET A 2 -5.62 8.39 18.96
C MET A 2 -6.80 8.16 18.00
N LEU A 3 -7.09 6.90 17.65
CA LEU A 3 -8.16 6.51 16.73
C LEU A 3 -9.05 5.46 17.38
N SER A 4 -10.35 5.74 17.52
CA SER A 4 -11.31 4.82 18.16
C SER A 4 -10.89 4.34 19.57
N GLY A 5 -10.13 5.16 20.32
CA GLY A 5 -9.60 4.79 21.64
C GLY A 5 -8.30 3.97 21.61
N CYS A 6 -7.74 3.70 20.43
CA CYS A 6 -6.45 3.05 20.26
C CYS A 6 -5.36 4.07 19.91
N GLU A 7 -4.19 3.93 20.51
CA GLU A 7 -3.01 4.69 20.12
C GLU A 7 -2.36 4.05 18.88
N TYR A 8 -2.10 4.87 17.88
CA TYR A 8 -1.39 4.52 16.64
C TYR A 8 -0.27 5.53 16.40
N THR A 9 0.87 5.06 15.92
CA THR A 9 1.84 5.90 15.22
C THR A 9 1.43 6.05 13.75
N GLU A 10 1.91 7.10 13.08
CA GLU A 10 1.71 7.25 11.64
C GLU A 10 2.25 6.04 10.88
N ARG A 11 3.41 5.53 11.29
CA ARG A 11 4.05 4.36 10.65
C ARG A 11 3.20 3.09 10.79
N GLU A 12 2.61 2.83 11.96
CA GLU A 12 1.71 1.68 12.15
C GLU A 12 0.45 1.78 11.30
N LEU A 13 -0.11 2.98 11.16
CA LEU A 13 -1.27 3.19 10.31
C LEU A 13 -0.93 2.92 8.83
N LEU A 14 0.20 3.45 8.37
CA LEU A 14 0.70 3.20 7.02
C LEU A 14 0.94 1.71 6.78
N GLU A 15 1.63 1.03 7.70
CA GLU A 15 1.87 -0.42 7.60
C GLU A 15 0.56 -1.21 7.53
N SER A 16 -0.44 -0.82 8.33
CA SER A 16 -1.77 -1.44 8.30
C SER A 16 -2.46 -1.26 6.94
N VAL A 17 -2.46 -0.06 6.38
CA VAL A 17 -2.99 0.21 5.03
C VAL A 17 -2.28 -0.65 3.99
N MET A 18 -0.96 -0.73 4.07
CA MET A 18 -0.11 -1.46 3.12
C MET A 18 -0.33 -2.98 3.15
N ARG A 19 -0.50 -3.56 4.35
CA ARG A 19 -0.73 -5.00 4.53
C ARG A 19 -2.15 -5.44 4.16
N ASN A 20 -3.14 -4.57 4.36
CA ASN A 20 -4.55 -4.90 4.10
C ASN A 20 -5.02 -4.52 2.69
N MET A 21 -4.13 -4.02 1.85
CA MET A 21 -4.43 -3.66 0.47
C MET A 21 -4.80 -4.89 -0.36
N ARG A 22 -5.78 -4.72 -1.25
CA ARG A 22 -6.28 -5.77 -2.14
C ARG A 22 -6.30 -5.31 -3.57
N GLY A 23 -6.17 -6.25 -4.49
CA GLY A 23 -6.34 -6.02 -5.91
C GLY A 23 -7.75 -5.54 -6.24
N LYS A 24 -7.89 -4.90 -7.40
CA LYS A 24 -9.19 -4.55 -7.97
C LYS A 24 -9.67 -5.71 -8.84
N ARG A 25 -10.99 -5.79 -9.11
CA ARG A 25 -11.57 -6.78 -10.04
C ARG A 25 -11.04 -6.67 -11.48
N ARG A 26 -10.37 -5.56 -11.83
CA ARG A 26 -9.63 -5.43 -13.09
C ARG A 26 -8.30 -6.17 -12.92
N GLY A 27 -8.19 -7.37 -13.50
CA GLY A 27 -6.98 -8.19 -13.41
C GLY A 27 -5.80 -7.65 -14.22
N GLY A 28 -4.62 -8.24 -14.01
CA GLY A 28 -3.39 -7.94 -14.75
C GLY A 28 -2.55 -6.85 -14.10
N TYR A 29 -1.73 -6.18 -14.91
CA TYR A 29 -0.73 -5.18 -14.47
C TYR A 29 -1.27 -4.15 -13.47
N MET A 30 -2.55 -3.77 -13.56
CA MET A 30 -3.19 -2.81 -12.64
C MET A 30 -3.29 -3.26 -11.19
N ASN A 31 -3.02 -4.53 -10.88
CA ASN A 31 -3.01 -5.08 -9.52
C ASN A 31 -1.61 -5.21 -8.92
N GLN A 32 -0.57 -4.73 -9.62
CA GLN A 32 0.75 -4.64 -9.00
C GLN A 32 0.70 -3.71 -7.78
N ARG A 33 1.32 -4.15 -6.69
CA ARG A 33 1.28 -3.47 -5.40
C ARG A 33 1.67 -2.00 -5.52
N TRP A 34 2.71 -1.67 -6.27
CA TRP A 34 3.15 -0.28 -6.45
C TRP A 34 2.10 0.61 -7.16
N ILE A 35 1.28 0.05 -8.06
CA ILE A 35 0.20 0.80 -8.73
C ILE A 35 -0.91 1.12 -7.73
N LEU A 36 -1.28 0.15 -6.91
CA LEU A 36 -2.30 0.33 -5.88
C LEU A 36 -1.84 1.33 -4.81
N PHE A 37 -0.55 1.33 -4.46
CA PHE A 37 0.06 2.32 -3.58
C PHE A 37 0.01 3.72 -4.18
N MET A 38 0.30 3.85 -5.46
CA MET A 38 0.21 5.11 -6.19
C MET A 38 -1.19 5.71 -6.08
N ASP A 39 -2.22 4.89 -6.35
CA ASP A 39 -3.63 5.29 -6.28
C ASP A 39 -4.05 5.69 -4.86
N ILE A 40 -3.60 4.98 -3.83
CA ILE A 40 -4.00 5.20 -2.43
C ILE A 40 -3.32 6.44 -1.83
N PHE A 41 -2.04 6.62 -2.11
CA PHE A 41 -1.26 7.73 -1.53
C PHE A 41 -1.23 8.98 -2.41
N GLY A 42 -1.67 8.89 -3.67
CA GLY A 42 -1.65 10.01 -4.60
C GLY A 42 -0.23 10.46 -4.96
N VAL A 43 0.70 9.50 -5.09
CA VAL A 43 2.14 9.75 -5.32
C VAL A 43 2.58 9.31 -6.71
N GLY A 44 3.82 9.60 -7.11
CA GLY A 44 4.41 9.08 -8.34
C GLY A 44 4.91 7.63 -8.21
N SER A 45 5.14 6.97 -9.35
CA SER A 45 5.62 5.57 -9.41
C SER A 45 6.90 5.32 -8.61
N GLY A 46 7.91 6.18 -8.72
CA GLY A 46 9.17 6.03 -7.99
C GLY A 46 8.99 6.09 -6.46
N VAL A 47 8.08 6.95 -5.99
CA VAL A 47 7.74 7.06 -4.56
C VAL A 47 6.99 5.81 -4.11
N ALA A 48 6.05 5.31 -4.90
CA ALA A 48 5.32 4.08 -4.59
C ALA A 48 6.26 2.86 -4.49
N TYR A 49 7.21 2.70 -5.43
CA TYR A 49 8.23 1.65 -5.37
C TYR A 49 9.10 1.75 -4.11
N ALA A 50 9.55 2.96 -3.76
CA ALA A 50 10.33 3.18 -2.56
C ALA A 50 9.54 2.85 -1.28
N LEU A 51 8.26 3.23 -1.23
CA LEU A 51 7.36 2.91 -0.10
C LEU A 51 7.16 1.39 0.05
N CYS A 52 6.97 0.64 -1.03
CA CYS A 52 6.88 -0.82 -0.91
C CYS A 52 8.14 -1.40 -0.24
N ARG A 53 9.33 -0.97 -0.68
CA ARG A 53 10.61 -1.44 -0.13
C ARG A 53 10.85 -1.01 1.32
N GLU A 54 10.49 0.21 1.67
CA GLU A 54 10.60 0.75 3.04
C GLU A 54 9.82 -0.11 4.06
N PHE A 55 8.72 -0.72 3.63
CA PHE A 55 7.89 -1.60 4.45
C PHE A 55 8.15 -3.10 4.18
N GLY A 56 9.22 -3.44 3.45
CA GLY A 56 9.63 -4.82 3.18
C GLY A 56 8.67 -5.59 2.25
N LEU A 57 7.95 -4.89 1.38
CA LEU A 57 6.99 -5.45 0.44
C LEU A 57 7.56 -5.49 -0.98
N ASP A 58 7.19 -6.52 -1.75
CA ASP A 58 7.55 -6.62 -3.15
C ASP A 58 6.65 -5.68 -3.98
N PRO A 59 7.20 -4.62 -4.61
CA PRO A 59 6.40 -3.70 -5.41
C PRO A 59 5.74 -4.37 -6.61
N ASP A 60 6.38 -5.36 -7.22
CA ASP A 60 5.91 -6.01 -8.46
C ASP A 60 4.91 -7.15 -8.18
N GLU A 61 4.65 -7.44 -6.90
CA GLU A 61 3.66 -8.42 -6.46
C GLU A 61 2.26 -8.07 -6.99
N GLU A 62 1.62 -9.03 -7.66
CA GLU A 62 0.23 -8.89 -8.10
C GLU A 62 -0.73 -9.26 -6.95
N LEU A 63 -1.50 -8.29 -6.48
CA LEU A 63 -2.47 -8.49 -5.40
C LEU A 63 -3.79 -9.05 -5.94
N LYS A 64 -4.32 -10.05 -5.24
CA LYS A 64 -5.63 -10.63 -5.54
C LYS A 64 -6.76 -9.74 -4.99
N PRO A 65 -7.94 -9.74 -5.65
CA PRO A 65 -9.13 -9.06 -5.14
C PRO A 65 -9.59 -9.53 -3.74
#